data_AF-A0A7S4G4I1-F1
#
_entry.id   AF-A0A7S4G4I1-F1
#
_cell.length_a   1.000
_cell.length_b   1.000
_cell.length_c   1.000
_cell.angle_alpha   90.00
_cell.angle_beta   90.00
_cell.angle_gamma   90.00
#
_symmetry.space_group_name_H-M   'P 1'
#
loop_
_entity.id
_entity.type
_entity.pdbx_description
1 polymer ?
#
loop_
_entity_poly.entity_id
_entity_poly.type
_entity_poly.pdbx_seq_one_letter_code
_entity_poly.pdbx_strand_id
1 'polypeptide(L)'
;ETEGVESAEVSFEDKTAAVQVAANGPEATELAAMLNDKGFKVEVLSEGAPQSEASAQPSQEIMLGISEGMKCGGCASRAQRLLAETEGVESAEVSFEDKTAAVQ
;
A
#
# COMPACT_ATOMS: atom_id res chain seq x y z
N GLU A 1 -19.83 -5.96 -28.07
CA GLU A 1 -19.81 -6.35 -26.65
C GLU A 1 -18.36 -6.61 -26.30
N THR A 2 -17.83 -6.00 -25.24
CA THR A 2 -16.44 -6.25 -24.82
C THR A 2 -16.47 -7.49 -23.91
N GLU A 3 -16.19 -8.64 -24.51
CA GLU A 3 -16.04 -9.90 -23.77
C GLU A 3 -14.85 -9.76 -22.81
N GLY A 4 -15.07 -9.92 -21.51
CA GLY A 4 -14.02 -9.81 -20.49
C GLY A 4 -14.07 -8.59 -19.55
N VAL A 5 -15.07 -7.71 -19.65
CA VAL A 5 -15.30 -6.65 -18.65
C VAL A 5 -16.17 -7.21 -17.53
N GLU A 6 -15.63 -7.28 -16.31
CA GLU A 6 -16.36 -7.83 -15.14
C GLU A 6 -17.18 -6.74 -14.44
N SER A 7 -16.69 -5.51 -14.40
CA SER A 7 -17.41 -4.36 -13.84
C SER A 7 -16.87 -3.06 -14.41
N ALA A 8 -17.75 -2.09 -14.63
CA ALA A 8 -17.38 -0.74 -15.02
C ALA A 8 -18.14 0.26 -14.15
N GLU A 9 -17.41 1.10 -13.44
CA GLU A 9 -17.97 2.16 -12.60
C GLU A 9 -17.50 3.52 -13.14
N VAL A 10 -18.44 4.44 -13.29
CA VAL A 10 -18.18 5.78 -13.83
C VAL A 10 -18.52 6.80 -12.75
N SER A 11 -17.52 7.59 -12.36
CA SER A 11 -17.70 8.69 -11.43
C SER A 11 -17.80 10.00 -12.19
N PHE A 12 -18.99 10.60 -12.21
CA PHE A 12 -19.20 11.90 -12.86
C PHE A 12 -18.64 13.08 -12.06
N GLU A 13 -18.57 12.93 -10.73
CA GLU A 13 -18.02 13.96 -9.84
C GLU A 13 -16.53 14.14 -10.10
N ASP A 14 -15.82 13.01 -10.17
CA ASP A 14 -14.37 12.97 -10.36
C ASP A 14 -13.96 12.93 -11.84
N LYS A 15 -14.93 12.75 -12.74
CA LYS A 15 -14.73 12.57 -14.20
C LYS A 15 -13.79 11.40 -14.52
N THR A 16 -13.81 10.38 -13.67
CA THR A 16 -12.99 9.17 -13.79
C THR A 16 -13.88 7.95 -14.02
N ALA A 17 -13.31 6.93 -14.68
CA ALA A 17 -13.97 5.65 -14.89
C ALA A 17 -13.03 4.54 -14.47
N ALA A 18 -13.50 3.67 -13.57
CA ALA A 18 -12.79 2.48 -13.13
C ALA A 18 -13.41 1.27 -13.84
N VAL A 19 -12.60 0.54 -14.59
CA VAL A 19 -13.04 -0.67 -15.30
C VAL A 19 -12.23 -1.85 -14.79
N GLN A 20 -12.93 -2.84 -14.23
CA GLN A 20 -12.35 -4.13 -13.87
C GLN A 20 -12.52 -5.09 -15.05
N VAL A 21 -11.39 -5.55 -15.59
CA VAL A 21 -11.33 -6.58 -16.63
C VAL A 21 -10.88 -7.90 -16.02
N ALA A 22 -11.44 -8.99 -16.52
CA ALA A 22 -11.00 -10.34 -16.16
C ALA A 22 -9.55 -10.55 -16.63
N ALA A 23 -8.85 -11.53 -16.05
CA ALA A 23 -7.47 -11.87 -16.41
C ALA A 23 -7.25 -12.26 -17.90
N ASN A 24 -8.32 -12.52 -18.65
CA ASN A 24 -8.31 -12.77 -20.10
C ASN A 24 -9.12 -11.71 -20.88
N GLY A 25 -9.43 -10.57 -20.26
CA GLY A 25 -10.15 -9.48 -20.88
C GLY A 25 -9.26 -8.58 -21.75
N PRO A 26 -9.85 -7.56 -22.42
CA PRO A 26 -9.11 -6.60 -23.23
C PRO A 26 -8.17 -5.77 -22.34
N GLU A 27 -6.96 -5.49 -22.83
CA GLU A 27 -6.00 -4.64 -22.10
C GLU A 27 -6.51 -3.19 -22.03
N ALA A 28 -6.09 -2.39 -21.05
CA ALA A 28 -6.65 -1.04 -20.89
C ALA A 28 -6.34 -0.15 -22.10
N THR A 29 -5.29 -0.45 -22.85
CA THR A 29 -4.97 0.21 -24.13
C THR A 29 -6.09 0.02 -25.18
N GLU A 30 -6.67 -1.18 -25.27
CA GLU A 30 -7.76 -1.47 -26.21
C GLU A 30 -9.04 -0.74 -25.82
N LEU A 31 -9.36 -0.76 -24.52
CA LEU A 31 -10.51 -0.05 -23.97
C LEU A 31 -10.38 1.47 -24.18
N ALA A 32 -9.21 2.03 -23.93
CA ALA A 32 -8.94 3.45 -24.15
C ALA A 32 -9.05 3.84 -25.63
N ALA A 33 -8.56 2.99 -26.55
CA ALA A 33 -8.69 3.23 -27.98
C ALA A 33 -10.16 3.25 -28.43
N MET A 34 -10.98 2.31 -27.95
CA MET A 34 -12.42 2.28 -28.25
C MET A 34 -13.16 3.52 -27.73
N LEU A 35 -12.79 3.99 -26.54
CA LEU A 35 -13.37 5.19 -25.96
C LEU A 35 -12.95 6.44 -26.74
N ASN A 36 -11.69 6.53 -27.17
CA ASN A 36 -11.17 7.63 -27.98
C ASN A 36 -11.84 7.72 -29.36
N ASP A 37 -12.02 6.58 -30.04
CA ASP A 37 -12.75 6.51 -31.33
C ASP A 37 -14.20 6.99 -31.18
N LYS A 38 -14.84 6.71 -30.04
CA LYS A 38 -16.17 7.22 -29.68
C LYS A 38 -16.19 8.67 -29.21
N GLY A 39 -15.06 9.36 -29.23
CA GLY A 39 -14.93 10.77 -28.86
C GLY A 39 -14.72 11.03 -27.36
N PHE A 40 -14.52 9.98 -26.55
CA PHE A 40 -14.16 10.12 -25.14
C PHE A 40 -12.63 10.16 -25.03
N LYS A 41 -12.09 11.32 -24.62
CA LYS A 41 -10.65 11.49 -24.43
C LYS A 41 -10.21 10.77 -23.16
N VAL A 42 -9.82 9.50 -23.30
CA VAL A 42 -9.33 8.64 -22.22
C VAL A 42 -7.81 8.53 -22.29
N GLU A 43 -7.16 8.74 -21.16
CA GLU A 43 -5.72 8.57 -21.00
C GLU A 43 -5.50 7.46 -19.96
N VAL A 44 -4.77 6.41 -20.34
CA VAL A 44 -4.50 5.28 -19.44
C VAL A 44 -3.43 5.73 -18.44
N LEU A 45 -3.86 6.02 -17.22
CA LEU A 45 -2.98 6.36 -16.10
C LEU A 45 -2.41 5.06 -15.49
N SER A 46 -1.58 4.35 -16.25
CA SER A 46 -0.84 3.11 -15.90
C SER A 46 -1.64 1.92 -15.31
N GLU A 47 -1.59 0.78 -16.00
CA GLU A 47 -1.97 -0.52 -15.44
C GLU A 47 -0.90 -1.00 -14.45
N GLY A 48 -1.18 -0.90 -13.15
CA GLY A 48 -0.31 -1.41 -12.09
C GLY A 48 -0.73 -1.00 -10.69
N ALA A 49 -1.46 -1.91 -10.02
CA ALA A 49 -1.78 -1.95 -8.59
C ALA A 49 -2.94 -1.06 -8.07
N PRO A 50 -3.74 -1.57 -7.12
CA PRO A 50 -4.88 -0.89 -6.53
C PRO A 50 -4.44 0.37 -5.79
N GLN A 51 -5.24 1.42 -5.94
CA GLN A 51 -5.26 2.68 -5.20
C GLN A 51 -4.23 2.79 -4.07
N SER A 52 -3.15 3.52 -4.33
CA SER A 52 -2.71 4.50 -3.35
C SER A 52 -1.96 5.63 -4.03
N GLU A 53 -2.66 6.74 -4.23
CA GLU A 53 -2.02 8.05 -4.14
C GLU A 53 -1.40 8.19 -2.74
N ALA A 54 -0.16 7.72 -2.56
CA ALA A 54 0.90 8.28 -1.70
C ALA A 54 2.06 7.28 -1.47
N SER A 55 3.16 7.56 -2.16
CA SER A 55 4.55 7.38 -1.71
C SER A 55 5.19 5.98 -1.64
N ALA A 56 6.43 5.97 -2.11
CA ALA A 56 7.38 4.88 -2.11
C ALA A 56 7.72 4.37 -0.71
N GLN A 57 7.87 3.03 -0.60
CA GLN A 57 8.32 2.23 0.56
C GLN A 57 7.24 2.06 1.65
N PRO A 58 6.81 0.83 1.97
CA PRO A 58 6.04 0.59 3.19
C PRO A 58 7.00 0.52 4.38
N SER A 59 7.59 1.64 4.80
CA SER A 59 8.16 1.76 6.15
C SER A 59 6.98 1.92 7.11
N GLN A 60 6.33 0.80 7.42
CA GLN A 60 5.25 0.76 8.38
C GLN A 60 5.87 0.86 9.77
N GLU A 61 5.73 2.03 10.41
CA GLU A 61 6.12 2.18 11.81
C GLU A 61 5.16 1.36 12.68
N ILE A 62 5.69 0.33 13.35
CA ILE A 62 4.93 -0.55 14.24
C ILE A 62 5.29 -0.20 15.68
N MET A 63 4.28 0.17 16.47
CA MET A 63 4.42 0.37 17.92
C MET A 63 4.00 -0.89 18.68
N LEU A 64 4.93 -1.44 19.47
CA LEU A 64 4.74 -2.60 20.33
C LEU A 64 4.77 -2.19 21.81
N GLY A 65 3.77 -2.58 22.58
CA GLY A 65 3.75 -2.40 24.04
C GLY A 65 4.37 -3.60 24.76
N ILE A 66 5.36 -3.37 25.62
CA ILE A 66 6.07 -4.43 26.35
C ILE A 66 5.64 -4.42 27.82
N SER A 67 4.70 -5.30 28.17
CA SER A 67 4.09 -5.39 29.51
C SER A 67 5.00 -6.03 30.56
N GLU A 68 5.93 -6.91 30.17
CA GLU A 68 6.80 -7.66 31.08
C GLU A 68 8.27 -7.66 30.59
N GLY A 69 9.24 -7.70 31.50
CA GLY A 69 10.67 -7.75 31.17
C GLY A 69 11.37 -6.40 30.97
N MET A 70 10.64 -5.32 30.67
CA MET A 70 11.19 -3.97 30.51
C MET A 70 11.22 -3.19 31.84
N LYS A 71 12.05 -3.65 32.78
CA LYS A 71 12.14 -3.10 34.16
C LYS A 71 13.38 -2.27 34.46
N CYS A 72 14.36 -2.29 33.56
CA CYS A 72 15.65 -1.62 33.72
C CYS A 72 16.17 -1.21 32.34
N GLY A 73 16.97 -0.14 32.27
CA GLY A 73 17.60 0.30 31.02
C GLY A 73 18.39 -0.81 30.33
N GLY A 74 19.02 -1.72 31.10
CA GLY A 74 19.70 -2.88 30.54
C GLY A 74 18.79 -3.89 29.82
N CYS A 75 17.52 -4.01 30.22
CA CYS A 75 16.54 -4.84 29.51
C CYS A 75 16.06 -4.16 28.22
N ALA A 76 15.88 -2.83 28.24
CA ALA A 76 15.49 -2.06 27.08
C ALA A 76 16.57 -2.11 25.99
N SER A 77 17.84 -1.93 26.34
CA SER A 77 18.96 -2.04 25.38
C SER A 77 19.06 -3.43 24.76
N ARG A 78 18.75 -4.50 25.52
CA ARG A 78 18.70 -5.87 24.97
C ARG A 78 17.55 -6.04 23.98
N ALA A 79 16.36 -5.57 24.34
CA ALA A 79 15.19 -5.63 23.46
C ALA A 79 15.45 -4.85 22.16
N GLN A 80 15.90 -3.60 22.25
CA GLN A 80 16.20 -2.77 21.08
C GLN A 80 17.17 -3.46 20.11
N ARG A 81 18.24 -4.05 20.64
CA ARG A 81 19.24 -4.75 19.83
C ARG A 81 18.66 -5.99 19.13
N LEU A 82 17.84 -6.77 19.82
CA LEU A 82 17.15 -7.93 19.22
C LEU A 82 16.19 -7.51 18.10
N LEU A 83 15.42 -6.43 18.29
CA LEU A 83 14.53 -5.92 17.25
C LEU A 83 15.34 -5.36 16.06
N ALA A 84 16.44 -4.64 16.29
CA ALA A 84 17.31 -4.14 15.22
C ALA A 84 18.05 -5.26 14.46
N GLU A 85 18.26 -6.42 15.08
CA GLU A 85 18.86 -7.60 14.44
C GLU A 85 17.79 -8.47 13.73
N THR A 86 16.51 -8.14 13.82
CA THR A 86 15.42 -8.90 13.19
C THR A 86 15.30 -8.55 11.72
N GLU A 87 15.15 -9.58 10.87
CA GLU A 87 15.00 -9.41 9.43
C GLU A 87 13.69 -8.65 9.11
N GLY A 88 13.83 -7.54 8.39
CA GLY A 88 12.72 -6.64 8.04
C GLY A 88 12.58 -5.42 8.95
N VAL A 89 13.48 -5.20 9.91
CA VAL A 89 13.55 -3.98 10.72
C VAL A 89 14.70 -3.11 10.23
N GLU A 90 14.41 -1.93 9.69
CA GLU A 90 15.39 -0.91 9.31
C GLU A 90 15.87 -0.09 10.52
N SER A 91 15.01 0.13 11.52
CA SER A 91 15.35 0.81 12.76
C SER A 91 14.46 0.39 13.92
N ALA A 92 15.04 0.31 15.12
CA ALA A 92 14.33 -0.01 16.35
C ALA A 92 14.68 0.98 17.46
N GLU A 93 13.65 1.56 18.08
CA GLU A 93 13.76 2.47 19.22
C GLU A 93 12.90 1.94 20.37
N VAL A 94 13.42 1.99 21.60
CA VAL A 94 12.76 1.41 22.77
C VAL A 94 12.76 2.40 23.93
N SER A 95 11.56 2.72 24.44
CA SER A 95 11.36 3.56 25.62
C SER A 95 10.96 2.70 26.82
N PHE A 96 11.82 2.64 27.85
CA PHE A 96 11.50 1.93 29.10
C PHE A 96 10.60 2.73 30.05
N GLU A 97 10.55 4.06 29.88
CA GLU A 97 9.66 4.94 30.63
C GLU A 97 8.21 4.70 30.22
N ASP A 98 7.95 4.65 28.91
CA ASP A 98 6.62 4.39 28.32
C ASP A 98 6.30 2.91 28.15
N LYS A 99 7.32 2.04 28.28
CA LYS A 99 7.22 0.59 28.02
C LYS A 99 6.79 0.27 26.59
N THR A 100 7.33 1.01 25.63
CA THR A 100 7.00 0.88 24.20
C THR A 100 8.26 0.63 23.38
N ALA A 101 8.09 -0.03 22.25
CA ALA A 101 9.10 -0.21 21.21
C ALA A 101 8.52 0.21 19.86
N ALA A 102 9.22 1.08 19.15
CA ALA A 102 8.89 1.47 17.78
C ALA A 102 9.89 0.82 16.82
N VAL A 103 9.38 0.23 15.74
CA VAL A 103 10.20 -0.31 14.65
C VAL A 103 9.71 0.17 13.30
N GLN A 104 10.64 0.40 12.39
CA GLN A 104 10.41 0.78 11.00
C GLN A 104 11.38 0.03 10.11
#